data_AF-A0A7M3XJF9-F1
#
_entry.id   AF-A0A7M3XJF9-F1
#
_cell.length_a   1.000
_cell.length_b   1.000
_cell.length_c   1.000
_cell.angle_alpha   90.00
_cell.angle_beta   90.00
_cell.angle_gamma   90.00
#
_symmetry.space_group_name_H-M   'P 1'
#
loop_
_entity.id
_entity.type
_entity.pdbx_description
1 polymer ?
#
loop_
_entity_poly.entity_id
_entity_poly.type
_entity_poly.pdbx_seq_one_letter_code
_entity_poly.pdbx_strand_id
1 'polypeptide(L)'
;TALALFAAYNTAVGGVSLDLTEPMVVIGLLIGGGLPFVVAAMTMTSVGKAAGDMVVEIRRQFKEIDGLLEGREGVKPDSKKCVDISTQAALREMIGPGVVAILAPVIIGFSLGTAALGGMLAGALVSGVLLALFMANAGGAWDNAKKAIEQNHIAGAKKGDEAHDAAVIGDTIGDPFKDTSGPSLNILIKLMSIVAVVLAGTGELTKNGLL
;
A
#
# COMPACT_ATOMS: atom_id res chain seq x y z
N THR A 1 -4.43 -15.40 -9.24
CA THR A 1 -4.17 -14.71 -10.51
C THR A 1 -2.72 -14.35 -10.70
N ALA A 2 -2.03 -13.75 -9.71
CA ALA A 2 -0.59 -13.44 -9.83
C ALA A 2 0.28 -14.64 -10.21
N LEU A 3 0.06 -15.81 -9.59
CA LEU A 3 0.75 -17.06 -9.97
C LEU A 3 0.45 -17.51 -11.42
N ALA A 4 -0.77 -17.28 -11.91
CA ALA A 4 -1.13 -17.59 -13.29
C ALA A 4 -0.46 -16.62 -14.29
N LEU A 5 -0.38 -15.34 -13.94
CA LEU A 5 0.36 -14.34 -14.72
C LEU A 5 1.87 -14.62 -14.73
N PHE A 6 2.39 -15.14 -13.62
CA PHE A 6 3.77 -15.60 -13.52
C PHE A 6 4.05 -16.80 -14.44
N ALA A 7 3.15 -17.80 -14.46
CA ALA A 7 3.23 -18.90 -15.41
C ALA A 7 3.13 -18.42 -16.86
N ALA A 8 2.22 -17.47 -17.13
CA ALA A 8 2.09 -16.85 -18.45
C ALA A 8 3.37 -16.11 -18.87
N TYR A 9 4.01 -15.38 -17.94
CA TYR A 9 5.30 -14.73 -18.16
C TYR A 9 6.36 -15.76 -18.55
N ASN A 10 6.50 -16.85 -17.80
CA ASN A 10 7.48 -17.90 -18.08
C ASN A 10 7.32 -18.50 -19.50
N THR A 11 6.07 -18.73 -19.92
CA THR A 11 5.77 -19.19 -21.28
C THR A 11 6.09 -18.12 -22.32
N ALA A 12 5.76 -16.86 -22.06
CA ALA A 12 5.97 -15.74 -22.99
C ALA A 12 7.46 -15.49 -23.29
N VAL A 13 8.34 -15.70 -22.31
CA VAL A 13 9.80 -15.56 -22.48
C VAL A 13 10.49 -16.82 -23.01
N GLY A 14 9.74 -17.84 -23.44
CA GLY A 14 10.29 -19.07 -24.03
C GLY A 14 10.88 -20.05 -23.01
N GLY A 15 10.47 -19.97 -21.75
CA GLY A 15 10.94 -20.82 -20.66
C GLY A 15 12.22 -20.28 -20.01
N VAL A 16 12.06 -19.66 -18.85
CA VAL A 16 13.16 -19.22 -17.97
C VAL A 16 13.38 -20.26 -16.88
N SER A 17 14.64 -20.70 -16.72
CA SER A 17 15.06 -21.46 -15.56
C SER A 17 15.20 -20.51 -14.37
N LEU A 18 14.38 -20.69 -13.34
CA LEU A 18 14.40 -19.90 -12.11
C LEU A 18 15.13 -20.66 -11.01
N ASP A 19 16.35 -21.09 -11.30
CA ASP A 19 17.20 -21.75 -10.32
C ASP A 19 17.67 -20.73 -9.29
N LEU A 20 17.50 -21.03 -7.99
CA LEU A 20 17.96 -20.16 -6.91
C LEU A 20 19.49 -20.16 -6.76
N THR A 21 20.18 -21.04 -7.49
CA THR A 21 21.65 -21.01 -7.62
C THR A 21 22.13 -19.96 -8.63
N GLU A 22 21.24 -19.47 -9.51
CA GLU A 22 21.56 -18.44 -10.50
C GLU A 22 21.56 -17.04 -9.84
N PRO A 23 22.69 -16.31 -9.86
CA PRO A 23 22.78 -14.98 -9.24
C PRO A 23 21.72 -13.99 -9.69
N MET A 24 21.37 -13.97 -10.98
CA MET A 24 20.39 -13.03 -11.52
C MET A 24 18.98 -13.26 -10.96
N VAL A 25 18.61 -14.53 -10.72
CA VAL A 25 17.33 -14.89 -10.12
C VAL A 25 17.27 -14.42 -8.66
N VAL A 26 18.36 -14.61 -7.90
CA VAL A 26 18.44 -14.18 -6.49
C VAL A 26 18.42 -12.66 -6.36
N ILE A 27 19.15 -11.94 -7.22
CA ILE A 27 19.13 -10.46 -7.26
C ILE A 27 17.71 -9.97 -7.53
N GLY A 28 17.06 -10.54 -8.55
CA GLY A 28 15.66 -10.26 -8.86
C GLY A 28 14.76 -10.50 -7.65
N LEU A 29 14.90 -11.66 -7.00
CA LEU A 29 14.11 -12.06 -5.83
C LEU A 29 14.23 -11.05 -4.68
N LEU A 30 15.45 -10.58 -4.37
CA LEU A 30 15.69 -9.60 -3.31
C LEU A 30 15.07 -8.24 -3.65
N ILE A 31 15.24 -7.77 -4.89
CA ILE A 31 14.62 -6.53 -5.37
C ILE A 31 13.10 -6.63 -5.26
N GLY A 32 12.53 -7.71 -5.81
CA GLY A 32 11.10 -7.99 -5.75
C GLY A 32 10.57 -8.08 -4.33
N GLY A 33 11.32 -8.72 -3.44
CA GLY A 33 11.01 -8.84 -2.02
C GLY A 33 10.93 -7.49 -1.29
N GLY A 34 11.75 -6.53 -1.70
CA GLY A 34 11.76 -5.18 -1.13
C GLY A 34 10.64 -4.27 -1.66
N LEU A 35 10.19 -4.46 -2.89
CA LEU A 35 9.22 -3.56 -3.54
C LEU A 35 7.91 -3.36 -2.75
N PRO A 36 7.26 -4.42 -2.20
CA PRO A 36 6.08 -4.24 -1.36
C PRO A 36 6.33 -3.37 -0.13
N PHE A 37 7.49 -3.49 0.52
CA PHE A 37 7.83 -2.66 1.67
C PHE A 37 8.06 -1.21 1.29
N VAL A 38 8.73 -0.96 0.15
CA VAL A 38 8.92 0.40 -0.37
C VAL A 38 7.58 1.06 -0.68
N VAL A 39 6.69 0.37 -1.40
CA VAL A 39 5.37 0.90 -1.74
C VAL A 39 4.52 1.14 -0.49
N ALA A 40 4.53 0.21 0.46
CA ALA A 40 3.83 0.39 1.72
C ALA A 40 4.40 1.58 2.53
N ALA A 41 5.71 1.77 2.56
CA ALA A 41 6.32 2.91 3.24
C ALA A 41 5.90 4.24 2.60
N MET A 42 5.82 4.29 1.26
CA MET A 42 5.33 5.46 0.54
C MET A 42 3.88 5.76 0.91
N THR A 43 2.97 4.79 0.77
CA THR A 43 1.53 4.99 1.05
C THR A 43 1.27 5.36 2.51
N MET A 44 1.96 4.71 3.45
CA MET A 44 1.87 5.04 4.88
C MET A 44 2.32 6.47 5.17
N THR A 45 3.45 6.89 4.58
CA THR A 45 3.96 8.25 4.74
C THR A 45 3.01 9.28 4.16
N SER A 46 2.43 9.01 2.99
CA SER A 46 1.47 9.87 2.33
C SER A 46 0.20 10.07 3.15
N VAL A 47 -0.38 9.00 3.70
CA VAL A 47 -1.55 9.11 4.58
C VAL A 47 -1.20 9.85 5.86
N GLY A 48 -0.03 9.60 6.46
CA GLY A 48 0.42 10.32 7.66
C GLY A 48 0.53 11.83 7.45
N LYS A 49 1.07 12.27 6.31
CA LYS A 49 1.13 13.71 5.95
C LYS A 49 -0.27 14.30 5.78
N ALA A 50 -1.12 13.65 4.99
CA ALA A 50 -2.49 14.11 4.74
C ALA A 50 -3.33 14.18 6.03
N ALA A 51 -3.19 13.19 6.92
CA ALA A 51 -3.83 13.17 8.22
C ALA A 51 -3.32 14.31 9.12
N GLY A 52 -2.01 14.60 9.09
CA GLY A 52 -1.43 15.75 9.79
C GLY A 52 -2.05 17.08 9.35
N ASP A 53 -2.14 17.31 8.04
CA ASP A 53 -2.76 18.50 7.47
C ASP A 53 -4.25 18.59 7.84
N MET A 54 -4.96 17.46 7.82
CA MET A 54 -6.36 17.37 8.26
C MET A 54 -6.53 17.76 9.73
N VAL A 55 -5.65 17.30 10.62
CA VAL A 55 -5.70 17.64 12.05
C VAL A 55 -5.45 19.13 12.27
N VAL A 56 -4.50 19.73 11.55
CA VAL A 56 -4.23 21.17 11.62
C VAL A 56 -5.45 21.97 11.17
N GLU A 57 -6.09 21.58 10.08
CA GLU A 57 -7.30 22.26 9.58
C GLU A 57 -8.49 22.12 10.54
N ILE A 58 -8.74 20.93 11.09
CA ILE A 58 -9.81 20.73 12.09
C ILE A 58 -9.57 21.60 13.33
N ARG A 59 -8.33 21.66 13.82
CA ARG A 59 -7.96 22.52 14.95
C ARG A 59 -8.15 24.00 14.64
N ARG A 60 -7.81 24.43 13.41
CA ARG A 60 -8.06 25.80 12.95
C ARG A 60 -9.55 26.12 12.97
N GLN A 61 -10.38 25.25 12.41
CA GLN A 61 -11.84 25.45 12.38
C GLN A 61 -12.43 25.55 13.79
N PHE A 62 -12.04 24.67 14.72
CA PHE A 62 -12.52 24.76 16.12
C PHE A 62 -12.08 26.03 16.84
N LYS A 63 -10.93 26.62 16.46
CA LYS A 63 -10.41 27.84 17.08
C LYS A 63 -11.00 29.11 16.47
N GLU A 64 -11.22 29.13 15.16
CA GLU A 64 -11.58 30.35 14.41
C GLU A 64 -13.07 30.47 14.11
N ILE A 65 -13.82 29.36 14.02
CA ILE A 65 -15.25 29.38 13.77
C ILE A 65 -16.00 29.45 15.11
N ASP A 66 -16.45 30.65 15.45
CA ASP A 66 -17.22 30.93 16.66
C ASP A 66 -18.49 30.06 16.70
N GLY A 67 -18.69 29.35 17.82
CA GLY A 67 -19.85 28.48 18.01
C GLY A 67 -19.73 27.07 17.47
N LEU A 68 -18.62 26.72 16.79
CA LEU A 68 -18.46 25.37 16.24
C LEU A 68 -18.24 24.32 17.32
N LEU A 69 -17.42 24.62 18.33
CA LEU A 69 -17.13 23.70 19.43
C LEU A 69 -18.33 23.49 20.36
N GLU A 70 -19.14 24.54 20.53
CA GLU A 70 -20.37 24.53 21.33
C GLU A 70 -21.54 23.86 20.58
N GLY A 71 -21.42 23.69 19.26
CA GLY A 71 -22.50 23.15 18.42
C GLY A 71 -23.68 24.12 18.29
N ARG A 72 -23.42 25.44 18.22
CA ARG A 72 -24.48 26.45 18.07
C ARG A 72 -25.31 26.20 16.80
N GLU A 73 -26.63 26.35 16.95
CA GLU A 73 -27.57 26.12 15.86
C GLU A 73 -27.26 27.02 14.66
N GLY A 74 -27.13 26.43 13.47
CA GLY A 74 -26.79 27.14 12.24
C GLY A 74 -25.29 27.31 11.95
N VAL A 75 -24.40 27.07 12.92
CA VAL A 75 -22.94 27.04 12.69
C VAL A 75 -22.54 25.67 12.14
N LYS A 76 -21.83 25.65 11.01
CA LYS A 76 -21.42 24.40 10.35
C LYS A 76 -19.90 24.40 10.09
N PRO A 77 -19.25 23.23 10.18
CA PRO A 77 -17.84 23.09 9.80
C PRO A 77 -17.67 23.32 8.29
N ASP A 78 -16.49 23.79 7.91
CA ASP A 78 -16.09 23.86 6.50
C ASP A 78 -15.58 22.50 6.04
N SER A 79 -16.53 21.63 5.69
CA SER A 79 -16.21 20.31 5.16
C SER A 79 -15.53 20.37 3.80
N LYS A 80 -15.77 21.43 3.01
CA LYS A 80 -15.17 21.58 1.67
C LYS A 80 -13.65 21.66 1.79
N LYS A 81 -13.15 22.41 2.77
CA LYS A 81 -11.71 22.53 2.97
C LYS A 81 -11.05 21.19 3.33
N CYS A 82 -11.69 20.39 4.18
CA CYS A 82 -11.23 19.04 4.52
C CYS A 82 -11.20 18.13 3.28
N VAL A 83 -12.25 18.18 2.46
CA VAL A 83 -12.31 17.43 1.19
C VAL A 83 -11.21 17.86 0.21
N ASP A 84 -10.94 19.15 0.10
CA ASP A 84 -9.88 19.66 -0.76
C ASP A 84 -8.49 19.16 -0.32
N ILE A 85 -8.21 19.12 1.00
CA ILE A 85 -6.94 18.60 1.54
C ILE A 85 -6.75 17.13 1.17
N SER A 86 -7.75 16.29 1.47
CA SER A 86 -7.64 14.85 1.18
C SER A 86 -7.56 14.56 -0.32
N THR A 87 -8.31 15.31 -1.14
CA THR A 87 -8.31 15.14 -2.61
C THR A 87 -6.95 15.49 -3.22
N GLN A 88 -6.39 16.64 -2.85
CA GLN A 88 -5.09 17.07 -3.38
C GLN A 88 -3.96 16.14 -2.94
N ALA A 89 -3.96 15.73 -1.68
CA ALA A 89 -2.99 14.78 -1.17
C ALA A 89 -3.10 13.42 -1.91
N ALA A 90 -4.31 12.87 -2.05
CA ALA A 90 -4.51 11.60 -2.74
C ALA A 90 -4.01 11.64 -4.19
N LEU A 91 -4.35 12.69 -4.95
CA LEU A 91 -3.94 12.86 -6.35
C LEU A 91 -2.42 12.98 -6.52
N ARG A 92 -1.76 13.72 -5.63
CA ARG A 92 -0.31 13.92 -5.69
C ARG A 92 0.44 12.66 -5.28
N GLU A 93 0.01 12.04 -4.19
CA GLU A 93 0.75 10.97 -3.55
C GLU A 93 0.56 9.60 -4.23
N MET A 94 -0.55 9.39 -4.97
CA MET A 94 -0.77 8.14 -5.72
C MET A 94 0.20 7.93 -6.89
N ILE A 95 0.83 9.00 -7.38
CA ILE A 95 1.76 8.95 -8.53
C ILE A 95 2.97 8.08 -8.19
N GLY A 96 3.55 8.24 -7.00
CA GLY A 96 4.76 7.54 -6.60
C GLY A 96 4.63 6.00 -6.66
N PRO A 97 3.69 5.41 -5.90
CA PRO A 97 3.42 3.97 -5.96
C PRO A 97 3.09 3.45 -7.37
N GLY A 98 2.32 4.23 -8.16
CA GLY A 98 1.96 3.87 -9.53
C GLY A 98 3.17 3.82 -10.46
N VAL A 99 4.08 4.79 -10.33
CA VAL A 99 5.34 4.83 -11.10
C VAL A 99 6.21 3.64 -10.75
N VAL A 100 6.35 3.29 -9.46
CA VAL A 100 7.13 2.11 -9.03
C VAL A 100 6.57 0.83 -9.65
N ALA A 101 5.24 0.66 -9.63
CA ALA A 101 4.58 -0.53 -10.16
C ALA A 101 4.79 -0.74 -11.67
N ILE A 102 4.93 0.34 -12.43
CA ILE A 102 5.10 0.28 -13.89
C ILE A 102 6.59 0.23 -14.25
N LEU A 103 7.41 1.09 -13.65
CA LEU A 103 8.82 1.21 -14.02
C LEU A 103 9.69 0.06 -13.51
N ALA A 104 9.38 -0.53 -12.35
CA ALA A 104 10.23 -1.60 -11.82
C ALA A 104 10.36 -2.81 -12.78
N PRO A 105 9.26 -3.38 -13.32
CA PRO A 105 9.36 -4.42 -14.34
C PRO A 105 10.09 -4.00 -15.61
N VAL A 106 9.89 -2.76 -16.08
CA VAL A 106 10.55 -2.22 -17.27
C VAL A 106 12.06 -2.14 -17.04
N ILE A 107 12.48 -1.49 -15.95
CA ILE A 107 13.89 -1.30 -15.63
C ILE A 107 14.56 -2.66 -15.46
N ILE A 108 14.01 -3.56 -14.63
CA ILE A 108 14.62 -4.86 -14.37
C ILE A 108 14.64 -5.73 -15.63
N GLY A 109 13.55 -5.75 -16.40
CA GLY A 109 13.47 -6.50 -17.65
C GLY A 109 14.52 -6.09 -18.67
N PHE A 110 14.67 -4.79 -18.92
CA PHE A 110 15.64 -4.29 -19.90
C PHE A 110 17.07 -4.27 -19.37
N SER A 111 17.31 -4.05 -18.09
CA SER A 111 18.68 -3.98 -17.55
C SER A 111 19.26 -5.34 -17.18
N LEU A 112 18.50 -6.18 -16.45
CA LEU A 112 18.98 -7.43 -15.85
C LEU A 112 18.41 -8.68 -16.54
N GLY A 113 17.54 -8.51 -17.53
CA GLY A 113 17.03 -9.60 -18.35
C GLY A 113 15.89 -10.39 -17.72
N THR A 114 15.45 -11.41 -18.46
CA THR A 114 14.22 -12.17 -18.16
C THR A 114 14.30 -13.00 -16.88
N ALA A 115 15.49 -13.48 -16.51
CA ALA A 115 15.70 -14.26 -15.28
C ALA A 115 15.53 -13.41 -14.02
N ALA A 116 16.15 -12.22 -13.98
CA ALA A 116 16.01 -11.29 -12.87
C ALA A 116 14.59 -10.73 -12.76
N LEU A 117 13.93 -10.44 -13.89
CA LEU A 117 12.52 -10.04 -13.88
C LEU A 117 11.62 -11.16 -13.32
N GLY A 118 11.87 -12.42 -13.67
CA GLY A 118 11.19 -13.56 -13.08
C GLY A 118 11.43 -13.67 -11.56
N GLY A 119 12.68 -13.53 -11.11
CA GLY A 119 13.01 -13.46 -9.69
C GLY A 119 12.25 -12.34 -8.97
N MET A 120 12.19 -11.15 -9.57
CA MET A 120 11.49 -9.99 -9.00
C MET A 120 9.98 -10.24 -8.84
N LEU A 121 9.33 -10.84 -9.83
CA LEU A 121 7.91 -11.20 -9.72
C LEU A 121 7.66 -12.23 -8.61
N ALA A 122 8.53 -13.24 -8.49
CA ALA A 122 8.43 -14.24 -7.43
C ALA A 122 8.65 -13.63 -6.03
N GLY A 123 9.65 -12.77 -5.88
CA GLY A 123 9.96 -12.09 -4.63
C GLY A 123 8.84 -11.16 -4.18
N ALA A 124 8.31 -10.36 -5.11
CA ALA A 124 7.20 -9.46 -4.85
C ALA A 124 5.91 -10.21 -4.49
N LEU A 125 5.67 -11.38 -5.10
CA LEU A 125 4.53 -12.22 -4.77
C LEU A 125 4.61 -12.74 -3.32
N VAL A 126 5.73 -13.37 -2.94
CA VAL A 126 5.87 -14.01 -1.63
C VAL A 126 5.84 -12.96 -0.51
N SER A 127 6.64 -11.91 -0.64
CA SER A 127 6.69 -10.84 0.37
C SER A 127 5.39 -10.03 0.42
N GLY A 128 4.86 -9.65 -0.75
CA GLY A 128 3.72 -8.75 -0.84
C GLY A 128 2.41 -9.39 -0.38
N VAL A 129 2.20 -10.68 -0.62
CA VAL A 129 1.02 -11.38 -0.10
C VAL A 129 1.04 -11.45 1.42
N LEU A 130 2.18 -11.81 2.01
CA LEU A 130 2.32 -11.88 3.47
C LEU A 130 2.13 -10.50 4.11
N LEU A 131 2.74 -9.46 3.54
CA LEU A 131 2.62 -8.09 4.03
C LEU A 131 1.19 -7.55 3.89
N ALA A 132 0.52 -7.81 2.76
CA ALA A 132 -0.86 -7.39 2.54
C ALA A 132 -1.82 -8.01 3.55
N LEU A 133 -1.70 -9.32 3.80
CA LEU A 133 -2.51 -10.03 4.78
C LEU A 133 -2.24 -9.54 6.20
N PHE A 134 -0.97 -9.33 6.56
CA PHE A 134 -0.60 -8.77 7.85
C PHE A 134 -1.23 -7.40 8.06
N MET A 135 -1.09 -6.48 7.10
CA MET A 135 -1.62 -5.12 7.21
C MET A 135 -3.15 -5.09 7.31
N ALA A 136 -3.85 -5.84 6.45
CA ALA A 136 -5.30 -5.90 6.46
C ALA A 136 -5.84 -6.49 7.78
N ASN A 137 -5.25 -7.60 8.25
CA ASN A 137 -5.72 -8.26 9.46
C ASN A 137 -5.37 -7.47 10.73
N ALA A 138 -4.17 -6.88 10.80
CA ALA A 138 -3.77 -6.06 11.94
C ALA A 138 -4.67 -4.82 12.07
N GLY A 139 -4.90 -4.09 10.97
CA GLY A 139 -5.79 -2.93 10.98
C GLY A 139 -7.25 -3.30 11.29
N GLY A 140 -7.75 -4.42 10.74
CA GLY A 140 -9.08 -4.91 11.07
C GLY A 140 -9.22 -5.36 12.53
N ALA A 141 -8.17 -5.93 13.12
CA ALA A 141 -8.16 -6.31 14.53
C ALA A 141 -8.21 -5.08 15.45
N TRP A 142 -7.45 -4.01 15.14
CA TRP A 142 -7.51 -2.77 15.92
C TRP A 142 -8.88 -2.08 15.84
N ASP A 143 -9.49 -1.98 14.65
CA ASP A 143 -10.84 -1.42 14.52
C ASP A 143 -11.88 -2.24 15.29
N ASN A 144 -11.82 -3.57 15.19
CA ASN A 144 -12.74 -4.45 15.89
C ASN A 144 -12.54 -4.41 17.41
N ALA A 145 -11.30 -4.25 17.89
CA ALA A 145 -11.02 -4.06 19.31
C ALA A 145 -11.64 -2.75 19.84
N LYS A 146 -11.47 -1.64 19.10
CA LYS A 146 -12.13 -0.35 19.41
C LYS A 146 -13.65 -0.50 19.44
N LYS A 147 -14.24 -1.09 18.40
CA LYS A 147 -15.70 -1.34 18.32
C LYS A 147 -16.21 -2.22 19.46
N ALA A 148 -15.45 -3.23 19.88
CA ALA A 148 -15.82 -4.08 21.00
C ALA A 148 -15.93 -3.31 22.33
N ILE A 149 -15.05 -2.33 22.56
CA ILE A 149 -15.14 -1.42 23.71
C ILE A 149 -16.36 -0.50 23.57
N GLU A 150 -16.57 0.10 22.39
CA GLU A 150 -17.71 1.00 22.13
C GLU A 150 -19.07 0.32 22.25
N GLN A 151 -19.13 -0.99 22.00
CA GLN A 151 -20.33 -1.82 22.10
C GLN A 151 -20.48 -2.50 23.47
N ASN A 152 -19.61 -2.20 24.44
CA ASN A 152 -19.60 -2.78 25.79
C ASN A 152 -19.43 -4.32 25.81
N HIS A 153 -18.72 -4.89 24.83
CA HIS A 153 -18.38 -6.32 24.81
C HIS A 153 -17.19 -6.66 25.73
N ILE A 154 -16.43 -5.67 26.20
CA ILE A 154 -15.29 -5.86 27.10
C ILE A 154 -15.65 -5.38 28.50
N ALA A 155 -15.69 -6.31 29.46
CA ALA A 155 -15.98 -5.99 30.84
C ALA A 155 -14.90 -5.06 31.42
N GLY A 156 -15.32 -3.95 32.04
CA GLY A 156 -14.43 -2.99 32.68
C GLY A 156 -13.91 -1.88 31.77
N ALA A 157 -14.09 -1.98 30.45
CA ALA A 157 -13.76 -0.90 29.51
C ALA A 157 -15.03 -0.16 29.06
N LYS A 158 -14.95 1.16 28.91
CA LYS A 158 -16.06 2.04 28.52
C LYS A 158 -15.58 3.11 27.55
N LYS A 159 -16.48 3.63 26.72
CA LYS A 159 -16.17 4.74 25.81
C LYS A 159 -15.66 5.96 26.60
N GLY A 160 -14.51 6.49 26.19
CA GLY A 160 -13.84 7.64 26.81
C GLY A 160 -12.99 7.32 28.04
N ASP A 161 -12.74 6.04 28.34
CA ASP A 161 -11.69 5.65 29.28
C ASP A 161 -10.32 5.47 28.60
N GLU A 162 -9.27 5.24 29.39
CA GLU A 162 -7.91 5.08 28.89
C GLU A 162 -7.77 3.89 27.92
N ALA A 163 -8.56 2.82 28.09
CA ALA A 163 -8.55 1.67 27.22
C ALA A 163 -9.19 1.99 25.86
N HIS A 164 -10.29 2.74 25.84
CA HIS A 164 -10.92 3.23 24.62
C HIS A 164 -9.99 4.18 23.86
N ASP A 165 -9.36 5.13 24.54
CA ASP A 165 -8.41 6.06 23.92
C ASP A 165 -7.22 5.32 23.29
N ALA A 166 -6.66 4.31 23.98
CA ALA A 166 -5.60 3.47 23.44
C ALA A 166 -6.06 2.67 22.21
N ALA A 167 -7.29 2.15 22.21
CA ALA A 167 -7.86 1.44 21.08
C ALA A 167 -8.12 2.37 19.88
N VAL A 168 -8.52 3.62 20.12
CA VAL A 168 -8.66 4.66 19.08
C VAL A 168 -7.31 4.98 18.44
N ILE A 169 -6.23 5.07 19.22
CA ILE A 169 -4.87 5.22 18.68
C ILE A 169 -4.50 4.03 17.80
N GLY A 170 -4.75 2.80 18.27
CA GLY A 170 -4.50 1.59 17.51
C GLY A 170 -5.25 1.55 16.17
N ASP A 171 -6.53 1.91 16.17
CA ASP A 171 -7.33 1.99 14.94
C ASP A 171 -6.81 3.07 13.98
N THR A 172 -6.41 4.23 14.49
CA THR A 172 -5.83 5.31 13.68
C THR A 172 -4.51 4.88 13.00
N ILE A 173 -3.72 4.02 13.64
CA ILE A 173 -2.54 3.38 13.03
C ILE A 173 -2.97 2.31 12.01
N GLY A 174 -4.05 1.59 12.30
CA GLY A 174 -4.64 0.53 11.48
C GLY A 174 -5.33 0.98 10.20
N ASP A 175 -5.85 2.21 10.16
CA ASP A 175 -6.54 2.78 8.99
C ASP A 175 -5.67 2.79 7.73
N PRO A 176 -4.46 3.39 7.71
CA PRO A 176 -3.60 3.32 6.53
C PRO A 176 -3.09 1.90 6.22
N PHE A 177 -3.08 1.00 7.21
CA PHE A 177 -2.74 -0.41 7.02
C PHE A 177 -3.82 -1.14 6.23
N LYS A 178 -5.08 -1.08 6.69
CA LYS A 178 -6.19 -1.89 6.14
C LYS A 178 -6.88 -1.25 4.93
N ASP A 179 -6.88 0.09 4.82
CA ASP A 179 -7.66 0.80 3.80
C ASP A 179 -6.80 1.39 2.66
N THR A 180 -5.49 1.51 2.87
CA THR A 180 -4.58 2.06 1.85
C THR A 180 -3.51 1.05 1.44
N SER A 181 -2.56 0.77 2.34
CA SER A 181 -1.36 0.01 2.02
C SER A 181 -1.68 -1.46 1.72
N GLY A 182 -2.33 -2.17 2.65
CA GLY A 182 -2.63 -3.59 2.53
C GLY A 182 -3.36 -3.97 1.23
N PRO A 183 -4.51 -3.35 0.91
CA PRO A 183 -5.23 -3.63 -0.34
C PRO A 183 -4.42 -3.26 -1.59
N SER A 184 -3.65 -2.17 -1.55
CA SER A 184 -2.86 -1.70 -2.71
C SER A 184 -1.75 -2.68 -3.10
N LEU A 185 -1.16 -3.40 -2.14
CA LEU A 185 -0.10 -4.38 -2.42
C LEU A 185 -0.58 -5.52 -3.31
N ASN A 186 -1.84 -5.93 -3.22
CA ASN A 186 -2.41 -6.94 -4.12
C ASN A 186 -2.51 -6.42 -5.57
N ILE A 187 -2.81 -5.12 -5.73
CA ILE A 187 -2.85 -4.47 -7.03
C ILE A 187 -1.44 -4.31 -7.59
N LEU A 188 -0.48 -3.88 -6.76
CA LEU A 188 0.93 -3.75 -7.13
C LEU A 188 1.47 -5.04 -7.77
N ILE A 189 1.30 -6.19 -7.10
CA ILE A 189 1.79 -7.48 -7.60
C ILE A 189 1.16 -7.84 -8.95
N LYS A 190 -0.15 -7.65 -9.09
CA LYS A 190 -0.87 -7.95 -10.34
C LYS A 190 -0.43 -7.03 -11.46
N LEU A 191 -0.30 -5.73 -11.21
CA LEU A 191 0.10 -4.75 -12.20
C LEU A 191 1.52 -5.03 -12.70
N MET A 192 2.47 -5.26 -11.78
CA MET A 192 3.84 -5.63 -12.15
C MET A 192 3.87 -6.90 -13.01
N SER A 193 3.06 -7.91 -12.65
CA SER A 193 2.97 -9.15 -13.42
C SER A 193 2.40 -8.93 -14.82
N ILE A 194 1.37 -8.08 -14.96
CA ILE A 194 0.79 -7.74 -16.27
C ILE A 194 1.81 -7.00 -17.13
N VAL A 195 2.49 -5.99 -16.57
CA VAL A 195 3.53 -5.23 -17.31
C VAL A 195 4.64 -6.18 -17.79
N ALA A 196 5.11 -7.08 -16.92
CA ALA A 196 6.13 -8.06 -17.31
C ALA A 196 5.68 -9.00 -18.44
N VAL A 197 4.43 -9.47 -18.41
CA VAL A 197 3.86 -10.30 -19.50
C VAL A 197 3.76 -9.51 -20.80
N VAL A 198 3.32 -8.25 -20.75
CA VAL A 198 3.23 -7.38 -21.93
C VAL A 198 4.62 -7.15 -22.52
N LEU A 199 5.62 -6.87 -21.69
CA LEU A 199 7.02 -6.71 -22.11
C LEU A 199 7.59 -7.99 -22.72
N ALA A 200 7.30 -9.16 -22.14
CA ALA A 200 7.69 -10.43 -22.73
C ALA A 200 7.08 -10.64 -24.11
N GLY A 201 5.82 -10.22 -24.31
CA GLY A 201 5.12 -10.30 -25.59
C GLY A 201 5.68 -9.41 -26.69
N THR A 202 6.44 -8.35 -26.37
CA THR A 202 7.07 -7.50 -27.40
C THR A 202 8.27 -8.18 -28.08
N GLY A 203 8.84 -9.22 -27.46
CA GLY A 203 10.04 -9.89 -27.95
C GLY A 203 11.33 -9.08 -27.80
N GLU A 204 11.28 -7.91 -27.15
CA GLU A 204 12.44 -7.04 -26.96
C GLU A 204 13.28 -7.41 -25.72
N LEU A 205 12.77 -8.28 -24.84
CA LEU A 205 13.49 -8.74 -23.66
C LEU A 205 14.56 -9.78 -24.05
N THR A 206 15.82 -9.48 -23.71
CA THR A 206 16.94 -10.41 -23.87
C THR A 206 17.14 -11.24 -22.60
N LYS A 207 17.82 -12.39 -22.73
CA LYS A 207 18.14 -13.25 -21.57
C LYS A 207 19.08 -12.58 -20.56
N ASN A 208 19.98 -11.72 -21.05
CA ASN A 208 20.99 -11.06 -20.21
C ASN A 208 20.57 -9.62 -19.82
N GLY A 209 19.63 -9.02 -20.54
CA GLY A 209 19.35 -7.58 -20.45
C GLY A 209 20.31 -6.75 -21.31
N LEU A 210 20.44 -5.47 -20.95
CA LEU A 210 21.43 -4.52 -21.46
C LEU A 210 22.79 -4.63 -20.73
N LEU A 211 22.80 -5.30 -19.56
CA LEU A 211 23.99 -5.60 -18.75
C LEU A 211 24.46 -7.05 -18.98
#